data_AF-A0A7S1G523-F1
#
_entry.id   AF-A0A7S1G523-F1
#
_cell.length_a   1.000
_cell.length_b   1.000
_cell.length_c   1.000
_cell.angle_alpha   90.00
_cell.angle_beta   90.00
_cell.angle_gamma   90.00
#
_symmetry.space_group_name_H-M   'P 1'
#
loop_
_entity.id
_entity.type
_entity.pdbx_description
1 polymer ?
#
loop_
_entity_poly.entity_id
_entity_poly.type
_entity_poly.pdbx_seq_one_letter_code
_entity_poly.pdbx_strand_id
1 'polypeptide(L)'
;PDLALRVYLNDERWQGMSGGGASHVFDLITGHGLFDLVAEKVLRLMQLDEAGAVAMLVANVAHIPAQSVAFQLRDKAHRRLLHRYLHHMFTTRTEEYNTSKHADFHELQLGMYAEFAPGDLLAFLRASQHYPLEQAYEVCSKHRPPLYHEMVFILQRMGNAADAFAIIVDKLR
;
A
#
# COMPACT_ATOMS: atom_id res chain seq x y z
N PRO A 1 -26.22 -3.43 -17.90
CA PRO A 1 -24.92 -3.47 -17.19
C PRO A 1 -24.69 -2.26 -16.27
N ASP A 2 -24.78 -1.04 -16.80
CA ASP A 2 -24.57 0.21 -16.04
C ASP A 2 -25.54 0.38 -14.85
N LEU A 3 -26.84 0.17 -15.08
CA LEU A 3 -27.86 0.36 -14.04
C LEU A 3 -27.67 -0.57 -12.83
N ALA A 4 -27.27 -1.83 -13.08
CA ALA A 4 -27.03 -2.80 -12.02
C ALA A 4 -25.85 -2.37 -11.14
N LEU A 5 -24.72 -1.97 -11.75
CA LEU A 5 -23.55 -1.47 -11.01
C LEU A 5 -23.85 -0.19 -10.23
N ARG A 6 -24.65 0.71 -10.81
CA ARG A 6 -25.10 1.93 -10.10
C ARG A 6 -25.99 1.62 -8.91
N VAL A 7 -26.83 0.59 -8.98
CA VAL A 7 -27.61 0.10 -7.84
C VAL A 7 -26.70 -0.57 -6.82
N TYR A 8 -25.82 -1.48 -7.24
CA TYR A 8 -24.87 -2.18 -6.36
C TYR A 8 -23.96 -1.22 -5.58
N LEU A 9 -23.47 -0.15 -6.22
CA LEU A 9 -22.55 0.80 -5.60
C LEU A 9 -23.24 1.89 -4.79
N ASN A 10 -24.57 2.02 -4.86
CA ASN A 10 -25.35 3.04 -4.14
C ASN A 10 -26.35 2.48 -3.12
N ASP A 11 -26.58 1.18 -3.08
CA ASP A 11 -27.53 0.55 -2.16
C ASP A 11 -26.83 0.06 -0.88
N GLU A 12 -27.16 0.68 0.26
CA GLU A 12 -26.59 0.38 1.58
C GLU A 12 -26.94 -1.01 2.10
N ARG A 13 -27.91 -1.71 1.47
CA ARG A 13 -28.36 -3.04 1.88
C ARG A 13 -27.34 -4.16 1.70
N TRP A 14 -26.30 -3.94 0.89
CA TRP A 14 -25.28 -4.96 0.59
C TRP A 14 -24.07 -4.92 1.54
N GLN A 15 -24.06 -4.06 2.56
CA GLN A 15 -22.99 -3.95 3.58
C GLN A 15 -22.78 -5.20 4.48
N GLY A 16 -23.44 -6.33 4.18
CA GLY A 16 -23.37 -7.56 4.99
C GLY A 16 -23.22 -8.88 4.23
N MET A 17 -23.06 -8.87 2.90
CA MET A 17 -22.99 -10.11 2.10
C MET A 17 -21.55 -10.46 1.69
N SER A 18 -20.78 -10.98 2.65
CA SER A 18 -19.47 -11.58 2.39
C SER A 18 -19.64 -13.01 1.86
N GLY A 19 -19.59 -13.18 0.54
CA GLY A 19 -19.42 -14.49 -0.08
C GLY A 19 -20.24 -14.69 -1.34
N GLY A 20 -19.72 -14.26 -2.49
CA GLY A 20 -20.23 -14.62 -3.82
C GLY A 20 -20.46 -13.45 -4.76
N GLY A 21 -21.06 -12.35 -4.28
CA GLY A 21 -21.40 -11.19 -5.13
C GLY A 21 -20.22 -10.29 -5.50
N ALA A 22 -19.21 -10.18 -4.62
CA ALA A 22 -18.11 -9.23 -4.81
C ALA A 22 -17.18 -9.59 -5.99
N SER A 23 -16.88 -10.88 -6.20
CA SER A 23 -16.07 -11.33 -7.34
C SER A 23 -16.68 -10.92 -8.68
N HIS A 24 -18.00 -11.10 -8.81
CA HIS A 24 -18.72 -10.77 -10.04
C HIS A 24 -18.74 -9.27 -10.36
N VAL A 25 -18.66 -8.40 -9.34
CA VAL A 25 -18.61 -6.94 -9.55
C VAL A 25 -17.32 -6.54 -10.26
N PHE A 26 -16.17 -7.09 -9.85
CA PHE A 26 -14.90 -6.77 -10.51
C PHE A 26 -14.81 -7.38 -11.91
N ASP A 27 -15.30 -8.61 -12.10
CA ASP A 27 -15.37 -9.24 -13.41
C ASP A 27 -16.21 -8.41 -14.39
N LEU A 28 -17.34 -7.85 -13.95
CA LEU A 28 -18.16 -6.95 -14.76
C LEU A 28 -17.45 -5.63 -15.09
N ILE A 29 -16.76 -5.03 -14.12
CA ILE A 29 -16.03 -3.77 -14.33
C ILE A 29 -14.94 -3.98 -15.38
N THR A 30 -14.12 -5.01 -15.19
CA THR A 30 -13.01 -5.31 -16.10
C THR A 30 -13.50 -5.81 -17.46
N GLY A 31 -14.48 -6.71 -17.49
CA GLY A 31 -15.03 -7.29 -18.72
C GLY A 31 -15.75 -6.29 -19.63
N HIS A 32 -16.30 -5.21 -19.06
CA HIS A 32 -17.00 -4.17 -19.81
C HIS A 32 -16.27 -2.82 -19.84
N GLY A 33 -15.04 -2.73 -19.30
CA GLY A 33 -14.24 -1.49 -19.31
C GLY A 33 -14.87 -0.33 -18.54
N LEU A 34 -15.63 -0.63 -17.47
CA LEU A 34 -16.44 0.36 -16.74
C LEU A 34 -15.64 1.15 -15.70
N PHE A 35 -14.36 1.39 -15.97
CA PHE A 35 -13.42 2.02 -15.04
C PHE A 35 -13.82 3.45 -14.68
N ASP A 36 -14.32 4.22 -15.63
CA ASP A 36 -14.76 5.60 -15.41
C ASP A 36 -15.88 5.71 -14.37
N LEU A 37 -16.79 4.72 -14.33
CA LEU A 37 -17.92 4.70 -13.40
C LEU A 37 -17.49 4.43 -11.95
N VAL A 38 -16.34 3.78 -11.77
CA VAL A 38 -15.83 3.36 -10.47
C VAL A 38 -14.59 4.12 -10.04
N ALA A 39 -14.02 4.95 -10.92
CA ALA A 39 -12.80 5.71 -10.68
C ALA A 39 -12.88 6.57 -9.41
N GLU A 40 -14.06 7.10 -9.07
CA GLU A 40 -14.31 7.92 -7.86
C GLU A 40 -14.91 7.14 -6.67
N LYS A 41 -15.00 5.81 -6.80
CA LYS A 41 -15.64 4.93 -5.81
C LYS A 41 -14.65 3.93 -5.20
N VAL A 42 -13.36 4.25 -5.21
CA VAL A 42 -12.28 3.38 -4.73
C VAL A 42 -12.54 2.88 -3.31
N LEU A 43 -12.91 3.77 -2.39
CA LEU A 43 -13.17 3.39 -1.00
C LEU A 43 -14.32 2.36 -0.90
N ARG A 44 -15.40 2.56 -1.65
CA ARG A 44 -16.55 1.64 -1.64
C ARG A 44 -16.17 0.27 -2.21
N LEU A 45 -15.37 0.25 -3.28
CA LEU A 45 -14.87 -1.01 -3.84
C LEU A 45 -14.02 -1.78 -2.83
N MET A 46 -13.12 -1.10 -2.12
CA MET A 46 -12.28 -1.74 -1.09
C MET A 46 -13.06 -2.20 0.15
N GLN A 47 -14.16 -1.52 0.49
CA GLN A 47 -15.07 -1.96 1.55
C GLN A 47 -15.90 -3.18 1.15
N LEU A 48 -16.22 -3.33 -0.13
CA LEU A 48 -16.96 -4.47 -0.66
C LEU A 48 -16.11 -5.74 -0.65
N ASP A 49 -14.93 -5.68 -1.25
CA ASP A 49 -13.93 -6.75 -1.20
C ASP A 49 -12.56 -6.13 -1.44
N GLU A 50 -11.80 -6.08 -0.36
CA GLU A 50 -10.51 -5.41 -0.32
C GLU A 50 -9.49 -6.07 -1.25
N ALA A 51 -9.44 -7.40 -1.27
CA ALA A 51 -8.46 -8.14 -2.07
C ALA A 51 -8.77 -8.03 -3.56
N GLY A 52 -10.04 -8.24 -3.93
CA GLY A 52 -10.51 -8.10 -5.31
C GLY A 52 -10.34 -6.68 -5.83
N ALA A 53 -10.68 -5.66 -5.02
CA ALA A 53 -10.54 -4.27 -5.39
C ALA A 53 -9.07 -3.87 -5.60
N VAL A 54 -8.18 -4.26 -4.68
CA VAL A 54 -6.74 -3.96 -4.82
C VAL A 54 -6.17 -4.61 -6.08
N ALA A 55 -6.47 -5.88 -6.33
CA ALA A 55 -6.02 -6.58 -7.53
C ALA A 55 -6.51 -5.88 -8.81
N MET A 56 -7.81 -5.56 -8.87
CA MET A 56 -8.40 -4.86 -10.03
C MET A 56 -7.79 -3.47 -10.24
N LEU A 57 -7.60 -2.68 -9.18
CA LEU A 57 -7.03 -1.33 -9.27
C LEU A 57 -5.58 -1.35 -9.74
N VAL A 58 -4.77 -2.30 -9.25
CA VAL A 58 -3.35 -2.43 -9.64
C VAL A 58 -3.20 -2.98 -11.05
N ALA A 59 -4.08 -3.88 -11.48
CA ALA A 59 -4.10 -4.37 -12.87
C ALA A 59 -4.47 -3.27 -13.89
N ASN A 60 -5.22 -2.24 -13.46
CA ASN A 60 -5.80 -1.23 -14.33
C ASN A 60 -5.31 0.21 -14.04
N VAL A 61 -4.05 0.38 -13.60
CA VAL A 61 -3.45 1.69 -13.27
C VAL A 61 -3.47 2.67 -14.46
N ALA A 62 -3.47 2.17 -15.70
CA ALA A 62 -3.59 3.00 -16.89
C ALA A 62 -4.94 3.73 -16.98
N HIS A 63 -6.00 3.14 -16.43
CA HIS A 63 -7.35 3.70 -16.39
C HIS A 63 -7.63 4.42 -15.07
N ILE A 64 -7.14 3.88 -13.96
CA ILE A 64 -7.31 4.46 -12.61
C ILE A 64 -5.92 4.73 -12.02
N PRO A 65 -5.36 5.93 -12.23
CA PRO A 65 -4.00 6.24 -11.80
C PRO A 65 -3.81 6.09 -10.29
N ALA A 66 -2.63 5.62 -9.88
CA ALA A 66 -2.28 5.42 -8.47
C ALA A 66 -2.44 6.69 -7.63
N GLN A 67 -2.19 7.87 -8.20
CA GLN A 67 -2.41 9.16 -7.56
C GLN A 67 -3.90 9.39 -7.24
N SER A 68 -4.82 8.99 -8.12
CA SER A 68 -6.27 9.09 -7.88
C SER A 68 -6.72 8.16 -6.75
N VAL A 69 -6.21 6.93 -6.75
CA VAL A 69 -6.47 5.94 -5.68
C VAL A 69 -5.93 6.45 -4.35
N ALA A 70 -4.68 6.91 -4.32
CA ALA A 70 -4.06 7.48 -3.12
C ALA A 70 -4.81 8.71 -2.60
N PHE A 71 -5.26 9.58 -3.49
CA PHE A 71 -6.05 10.76 -3.12
C PHE A 71 -7.35 10.36 -2.43
N GLN A 72 -8.07 9.35 -2.92
CA GLN A 72 -9.32 8.90 -2.30
C GLN A 72 -9.13 8.20 -0.95
N LEU A 73 -7.93 7.65 -0.69
CA LEU A 73 -7.61 6.93 0.54
C LEU A 73 -6.69 7.72 1.48
N ARG A 74 -6.49 9.01 1.23
CA ARG A 74 -5.56 9.86 2.00
C ARG A 74 -5.96 10.08 3.46
N ASP A 75 -7.25 9.92 3.77
CA ASP A 75 -7.75 10.09 5.13
C ASP A 75 -7.14 9.06 6.07
N LYS A 76 -6.81 9.50 7.28
CA LYS A 76 -6.16 8.66 8.30
C LYS A 76 -6.93 7.37 8.59
N ALA A 77 -8.27 7.42 8.50
CA ALA A 77 -9.13 6.25 8.70
C ALA A 77 -8.91 5.15 7.66
N HIS A 78 -8.43 5.49 6.46
CA HIS A 78 -8.26 4.56 5.33
C HIS A 78 -6.80 4.20 5.08
N ARG A 79 -5.88 4.61 5.97
CA ARG A 79 -4.44 4.42 5.79
C ARG A 79 -4.03 2.96 5.62
N ARG A 80 -4.71 2.02 6.30
CA ARG A 80 -4.49 0.57 6.13
C ARG A 80 -4.83 0.09 4.71
N LEU A 81 -5.89 0.63 4.13
CA LEU A 81 -6.31 0.31 2.75
C LEU A 81 -5.32 0.89 1.73
N LEU A 82 -4.90 2.14 1.94
CA LEU A 82 -3.87 2.78 1.13
C LEU A 82 -2.56 1.99 1.17
N HIS A 83 -2.13 1.56 2.36
CA HIS A 83 -0.93 0.74 2.53
C HIS A 83 -1.01 -0.55 1.72
N ARG A 84 -2.12 -1.29 1.81
CA ARG A 84 -2.30 -2.55 1.06
C ARG A 84 -2.31 -2.36 -0.44
N TYR A 85 -2.95 -1.29 -0.94
CA TYR A 85 -2.90 -0.95 -2.36
C TYR A 85 -1.48 -0.65 -2.83
N LEU A 86 -0.77 0.25 -2.13
CA LEU A 86 0.59 0.64 -2.49
C LEU A 86 1.56 -0.54 -2.35
N HIS A 87 1.41 -1.37 -1.31
CA HIS A 87 2.20 -2.59 -1.13
C HIS A 87 1.98 -3.56 -2.29
N HIS A 88 0.73 -3.83 -2.66
CA HIS A 88 0.43 -4.72 -3.79
C HIS A 88 1.00 -4.19 -5.10
N MET A 89 0.90 -2.88 -5.35
CA MET A 89 1.53 -2.25 -6.52
C MET A 89 3.06 -2.38 -6.49
N PHE A 90 3.68 -2.14 -5.33
CA PHE A 90 5.13 -2.30 -5.14
C PHE A 90 5.61 -3.73 -5.37
N THR A 91 4.88 -4.75 -4.90
CA THR A 91 5.29 -6.16 -5.02
C THR A 91 4.98 -6.78 -6.38
N THR A 92 3.95 -6.31 -7.07
CA THR A 92 3.54 -6.88 -8.37
C THR A 92 4.07 -6.12 -9.58
N ARG A 93 4.39 -4.83 -9.40
CA ARG A 93 4.86 -3.93 -10.47
C ARG A 93 6.11 -3.17 -10.02
N THR A 94 7.05 -3.86 -9.39
CA THR A 94 8.23 -3.27 -8.71
C THR A 94 9.02 -2.30 -9.61
N GLU A 95 9.28 -2.67 -10.86
CA GLU A 95 10.04 -1.82 -11.80
C GLU A 95 9.28 -0.53 -12.18
N GLU A 96 7.97 -0.62 -12.40
CA GLU A 96 7.13 0.56 -12.69
C GLU A 96 7.03 1.48 -11.45
N TYR A 97 6.99 0.86 -10.27
CA TYR A 97 6.84 1.55 -8.99
C TYR A 97 8.14 2.21 -8.51
N ASN A 98 9.31 1.64 -8.81
CA ASN A 98 10.62 2.20 -8.49
C ASN A 98 11.06 3.28 -9.50
N THR A 99 10.19 4.26 -9.71
CA THR A 99 10.48 5.42 -10.55
C THR A 99 10.23 6.71 -9.78
N SER A 100 10.84 7.81 -10.23
CA SER A 100 10.66 9.13 -9.61
C SER A 100 9.20 9.59 -9.58
N LYS A 101 8.34 9.08 -10.47
CA LYS A 101 6.88 9.32 -10.49
C LYS A 101 6.19 8.90 -9.19
N HIS A 102 6.75 7.92 -8.48
CA HIS A 102 6.17 7.34 -7.28
C HIS A 102 7.03 7.58 -6.03
N ALA A 103 8.06 8.44 -6.10
CA ALA A 103 8.97 8.72 -4.98
C ALA A 103 8.22 9.09 -3.69
N ASP A 104 7.23 9.97 -3.77
CA ASP A 104 6.40 10.40 -2.63
C ASP A 104 5.67 9.22 -1.95
N PHE A 105 5.32 8.18 -2.71
CA PHE A 105 4.68 6.99 -2.15
C PHE A 105 5.67 6.12 -1.36
N HIS A 106 6.93 6.04 -1.78
CA HIS A 106 7.96 5.31 -1.02
C HIS A 106 8.18 5.96 0.35
N GLU A 107 8.23 7.28 0.39
CA GLU A 107 8.33 8.04 1.65
C GLU A 107 7.11 7.77 2.55
N LEU A 108 5.91 7.91 1.99
CA LEU A 108 4.66 7.66 2.72
C LEU A 108 4.57 6.22 3.25
N GLN A 109 5.05 5.24 2.47
CA GLN A 109 5.00 3.83 2.82
C GLN A 109 5.87 3.46 4.02
N LEU A 110 6.99 4.16 4.29
CA LEU A 110 7.86 3.87 5.44
C LEU A 110 7.06 3.83 6.75
N GLY A 111 6.29 4.89 7.01
CA GLY A 111 5.45 4.98 8.21
C GLY A 111 4.36 3.92 8.22
N MET A 112 3.79 3.61 7.05
CA MET A 112 2.73 2.60 6.94
C MET A 112 3.23 1.17 7.18
N TYR A 113 4.43 0.82 6.69
CA TYR A 113 5.04 -0.48 6.97
C TYR A 113 5.33 -0.63 8.45
N ALA A 114 5.96 0.36 9.08
CA ALA A 114 6.20 0.31 10.52
C ALA A 114 4.89 0.18 11.32
N GLU A 115 3.80 0.81 10.89
CA GLU A 115 2.50 0.78 11.59
C GLU A 115 1.72 -0.53 11.35
N PHE A 116 1.67 -1.04 10.11
CA PHE A 116 0.73 -2.11 9.72
C PHE A 116 1.40 -3.43 9.33
N ALA A 117 2.67 -3.41 8.91
CA ALA A 117 3.37 -4.58 8.40
C ALA A 117 4.89 -4.50 8.69
N PRO A 118 5.31 -4.38 9.97
CA PRO A 118 6.72 -4.17 10.31
C PRO A 118 7.61 -5.32 9.83
N GLY A 119 7.08 -6.54 9.71
CA GLY A 119 7.81 -7.70 9.18
C GLY A 119 8.19 -7.58 7.71
N ASP A 120 7.48 -6.75 6.92
CA ASP A 120 7.77 -6.53 5.51
C ASP A 120 8.67 -5.30 5.28
N LEU A 121 8.92 -4.50 6.33
CA LEU A 121 9.66 -3.25 6.21
C LEU A 121 11.09 -3.47 5.71
N LEU A 122 11.80 -4.48 6.21
CA LEU A 122 13.17 -4.76 5.74
C LEU A 122 13.21 -5.13 4.26
N ALA A 123 12.24 -5.91 3.78
CA ALA A 123 12.14 -6.27 2.37
C ALA A 123 11.86 -5.02 1.51
N PHE A 124 10.96 -4.14 1.97
CA PHE A 124 10.70 -2.86 1.34
C PHE A 124 11.96 -1.98 1.29
N LEU A 125 12.69 -1.82 2.40
CA LEU A 125 13.92 -1.00 2.47
C LEU A 125 15.01 -1.50 1.52
N ARG A 126 15.09 -2.82 1.28
CA ARG A 126 16.06 -3.41 0.33
C ARG A 126 15.69 -3.16 -1.13
N ALA A 127 14.39 -3.19 -1.45
CA ALA A 127 13.92 -3.12 -2.83
C ALA A 127 13.54 -1.70 -3.28
N SER A 128 13.24 -0.78 -2.35
CA SER A 128 12.90 0.61 -2.66
C SER A 128 14.14 1.48 -2.93
N GLN A 129 14.02 2.36 -3.93
CA GLN A 129 15.09 3.27 -4.36
C GLN A 129 14.92 4.74 -3.93
N HIS A 130 13.75 5.13 -3.39
CA HIS A 130 13.37 6.54 -3.29
C HIS A 130 13.01 7.05 -1.88
N TYR A 131 13.39 6.35 -0.80
CA TYR A 131 13.08 6.80 0.56
C TYR A 131 14.27 7.52 1.24
N PRO A 132 14.02 8.50 2.13
CA PRO A 132 15.07 9.17 2.89
C PRO A 132 15.60 8.28 4.02
N LEU A 133 16.93 8.10 4.10
CA LEU A 133 17.55 7.20 5.10
C LEU A 133 17.33 7.69 6.53
N GLU A 134 17.44 9.00 6.77
CA GLU A 134 17.26 9.61 8.09
C GLU A 134 15.85 9.40 8.61
N GLN A 135 14.85 9.62 7.76
CA GLN A 135 13.44 9.41 8.11
C GLN A 135 13.15 7.92 8.35
N ALA A 136 13.68 7.02 7.51
CA ALA A 136 13.55 5.58 7.72
C ALA A 136 14.12 5.16 9.09
N TYR A 137 15.29 5.69 9.46
CA TYR A 137 15.90 5.40 10.76
C TYR A 137 15.06 5.93 11.92
N GLU A 138 14.52 7.16 11.79
CA GLU A 138 13.64 7.76 12.78
C GLU A 138 12.38 6.92 13.00
N VAL A 139 11.72 6.48 11.92
CA VAL A 139 10.55 5.60 11.98
C VAL A 139 10.88 4.29 12.70
N CYS A 140 11.99 3.64 12.34
CA CYS A 140 12.39 2.35 12.92
C CYS A 140 12.78 2.46 14.40
N SER A 141 13.45 3.54 14.80
CA SER A 141 13.89 3.78 16.18
C SER A 141 12.76 4.23 17.11
N LYS A 142 11.76 4.95 16.59
CA LYS A 142 10.57 5.36 17.35
C LYS A 142 9.52 4.27 17.45
N HIS A 143 9.55 3.25 16.59
CA HIS A 143 8.67 2.09 16.69
C HIS A 143 8.85 1.37 18.05
N ARG A 144 7.80 0.68 18.50
CA ARG A 144 7.77 -0.03 19.79
C ARG A 144 7.23 -1.45 19.57
N PRO A 145 8.08 -2.49 19.72
CA PRO A 145 9.52 -2.45 20.02
C PRO A 145 10.36 -1.86 18.87
N PRO A 146 11.57 -1.32 19.11
CA PRO A 146 12.41 -0.79 18.02
C PRO A 146 12.72 -1.85 16.95
N LEU A 147 12.77 -1.41 15.69
CA LEU A 147 13.01 -2.28 14.53
C LEU A 147 14.51 -2.40 14.26
N TYR A 148 15.19 -3.19 15.09
CA TYR A 148 16.65 -3.24 15.13
C TYR A 148 17.31 -3.75 13.84
N HIS A 149 16.72 -4.73 13.16
CA HIS A 149 17.27 -5.26 11.91
C HIS A 149 17.24 -4.20 10.78
N GLU A 150 16.15 -3.47 10.70
CA GLU A 150 15.91 -2.36 9.77
C GLU A 150 16.84 -1.20 10.09
N MET A 151 16.98 -0.83 11.37
CA MET A 151 17.93 0.20 11.82
C MET A 151 19.36 -0.13 11.41
N VAL A 152 19.82 -1.37 11.62
CA VAL A 152 21.16 -1.83 11.21
C VAL A 152 21.34 -1.70 9.71
N PHE A 153 20.36 -2.14 8.92
CA PHE A 153 20.40 -2.02 7.45
C PHE A 153 20.51 -0.56 7.00
N ILE A 154 19.73 0.34 7.60
CA ILE A 154 19.73 1.77 7.26
C ILE A 154 21.08 2.41 7.65
N LEU A 155 21.60 2.14 8.85
CA LEU A 155 22.89 2.67 9.30
C LEU A 155 24.04 2.23 8.39
N GLN A 156 24.03 0.98 7.92
CA GLN A 156 24.99 0.50 6.93
C GLN A 156 24.92 1.30 5.63
N ARG A 157 23.71 1.60 5.13
CA ARG A 157 23.52 2.45 3.94
C ARG A 157 23.97 3.89 4.15
N MET A 158 23.88 4.41 5.37
CA MET A 158 24.38 5.74 5.75
C MET A 158 25.90 5.78 5.96
N GLY A 159 26.59 4.64 5.92
CA GLY A 159 28.02 4.54 6.22
C GLY A 159 28.35 4.58 7.72
N ASN A 160 27.36 4.44 8.59
CA ASN A 160 27.53 4.51 10.04
C ASN A 160 27.70 3.12 10.67
N ALA A 161 28.84 2.49 10.36
CA ALA A 161 29.11 1.11 10.75
C ALA A 161 29.27 0.90 12.26
N ALA A 162 29.76 1.90 12.99
CA ALA A 162 29.96 1.82 14.45
C ALA A 162 28.63 1.69 15.19
N ASP A 163 27.65 2.53 14.86
CA ASP A 163 26.32 2.50 15.47
C ASP A 163 25.56 1.22 15.08
N ALA A 164 25.71 0.76 13.83
CA ALA A 164 25.12 -0.51 13.39
C ALA A 164 25.67 -1.69 14.21
N PHE A 165 26.98 -1.73 14.44
CA PHE A 165 27.63 -2.76 15.23
C PHE A 165 27.17 -2.73 16.69
N ALA A 166 27.04 -1.55 17.30
CA ALA A 166 26.55 -1.40 18.66
C ALA A 166 25.15 -2.03 18.84
N ILE A 167 24.23 -1.79 17.90
CA ILE A 167 22.89 -2.42 17.93
C ILE A 167 22.99 -3.95 17.88
N ILE A 168 23.84 -4.49 17.00
CA ILE A 168 24.00 -5.94 16.85
C ILE A 168 24.45 -6.57 18.18
N VAL A 169 25.46 -5.97 18.82
CA VAL A 169 26.02 -6.49 20.07
C VAL A 169 25.05 -6.38 21.24
N ASP A 170 24.32 -5.26 21.35
CA ASP A 170 23.55 -4.96 22.55
C ASP A 170 22.09 -5.43 22.48
N LYS A 171 21.52 -5.60 21.28
CA LYS A 171 20.07 -5.78 21.07
C LYS A 171 19.68 -7.02 20.28
N LEU A 172 20.59 -7.58 19.47
CA LEU A 172 20.31 -8.70 18.56
C LEU A 172 21.10 -9.97 18.90
N ARG A 173 21.67 -10.04 20.09
CA ARG A 173 22.34 -11.25 20.61
C ARG A 173 21.35 -12.27 21.15
#